data_AF-A0A5C8MPZ7-F1
#
_entry.id   AF-A0A5C8MPZ7-F1
#
_cell.length_a   1.000
_cell.length_b   1.000
_cell.length_c   1.000
_cell.angle_alpha   90.00
_cell.angle_beta   90.00
_cell.angle_gamma   90.00
#
_symmetry.space_group_name_H-M   'P 1'
#
loop_
_entity.id
_entity.type
_entity.pdbx_description
1 polymer ?
#
loop_
_entity_poly.entity_id
_entity_poly.type
_entity_poly.pdbx_seq_one_letter_code
_entity_poly.pdbx_strand_id
1 'polypeptide(L)'
;MSYEEYRVFLKLLGKLDFENYIRVTQTEIAKELGMKQPSVARAIKGLLEQDIIRKGPKVGNSNTYRLNPMIGHKGQGINKTKKEYEHLKRIK
;
A
#
# COMPACT_ATOMS: atom_id res chain seq x y z
N MET A 1 -2.37 14.14 -4.30
CA MET A 1 -2.37 13.56 -2.94
C MET A 1 -2.97 14.54 -1.92
N SER A 2 -4.00 14.12 -1.16
CA SER A 2 -4.62 14.89 -0.06
C SER A 2 -3.89 14.73 1.29
N TYR A 3 -4.25 15.51 2.31
CA TYR A 3 -3.66 15.37 3.66
C TYR A 3 -3.95 13.99 4.29
N GLU A 4 -5.17 13.49 4.16
CA GLU A 4 -5.53 12.15 4.64
C GLU A 4 -4.75 11.06 3.88
N GLU A 5 -4.61 11.20 2.56
CA GLU A 5 -3.79 10.29 1.73
C GLU A 5 -2.33 10.29 2.15
N TYR A 6 -1.76 11.47 2.40
CA TYR A 6 -0.37 11.60 2.80
C TYR A 6 -0.11 10.91 4.16
N ARG A 7 -1.00 11.09 5.14
CA ARG A 7 -0.89 10.42 6.44
C ARG A 7 -0.98 8.91 6.32
N VAL A 8 -1.92 8.41 5.52
CA VAL A 8 -2.06 6.97 5.26
C VAL A 8 -0.83 6.43 4.52
N PHE A 9 -0.32 7.16 3.53
CA PHE A 9 0.89 6.80 2.80
C PHE A 9 2.11 6.67 3.71
N LEU A 10 2.38 7.68 4.55
CA LEU A 10 3.49 7.61 5.52
C LEU A 10 3.33 6.42 6.49
N LYS A 11 2.10 6.11 6.91
CA LYS A 11 1.84 4.97 7.77
C LYS A 11 2.11 3.63 7.07
N LEU A 12 1.72 3.51 5.80
CA LEU A 12 2.02 2.35 4.96
C LEU A 12 3.52 2.18 4.76
N LEU A 13 4.25 3.27 4.50
CA LEU A 13 5.71 3.25 4.38
C LEU A 13 6.39 2.76 5.67
N GLY A 14 5.91 3.19 6.84
CA GLY A 14 6.41 2.72 8.13
C GLY A 14 6.18 1.23 8.40
N LYS A 15 5.25 0.59 7.67
CA LYS A 15 4.96 -0.85 7.76
C LYS A 15 5.53 -1.66 6.58
N LEU A 16 6.41 -1.08 5.76
CA LEU A 16 7.10 -1.81 4.69
C LEU A 16 8.08 -2.82 5.27
N ASP A 17 7.77 -4.10 5.05
CA ASP A 17 8.61 -5.24 5.46
C ASP A 17 9.42 -5.81 4.27
N PHE A 18 10.15 -6.90 4.50
CA PHE A 18 10.85 -7.69 3.48
C PHE A 18 9.90 -8.08 2.33
N GLU A 19 10.43 -8.05 1.11
CA GLU A 19 9.67 -8.20 -0.15
C GLU A 19 8.60 -7.11 -0.42
N ASN A 20 8.64 -5.96 0.28
CA ASN A 20 7.82 -4.77 -0.02
C ASN A 20 6.30 -5.00 -0.02
N TYR A 21 5.81 -6.02 0.68
CA TYR A 21 4.39 -6.18 0.97
C TYR A 21 4.03 -5.54 2.31
N ILE A 22 2.94 -4.78 2.30
CA ILE A 22 2.37 -4.13 3.47
C ILE A 22 1.09 -4.86 3.80
N ARG A 23 1.11 -5.66 4.87
CA ARG A 23 -0.08 -6.37 5.37
C ARG A 23 -0.72 -5.54 6.47
N VAL A 24 -1.90 -4.99 6.19
CA VAL A 24 -2.60 -4.08 7.10
C VAL A 24 -4.10 -4.16 6.89
N THR A 25 -4.86 -3.83 7.94
CA THR A 25 -6.30 -3.59 7.82
C THR A 25 -6.59 -2.09 7.83
N GLN A 26 -7.67 -1.67 7.17
CA GLN A 26 -8.09 -0.26 7.21
C GLN A 26 -8.50 0.18 8.62
N THR A 27 -9.07 -0.75 9.41
CA THR A 27 -9.43 -0.52 10.81
C THR A 27 -8.20 -0.25 11.68
N GLU A 28 -7.12 -1.00 11.48
CA GLU A 28 -5.85 -0.79 12.19
C GLU A 28 -5.25 0.58 11.85
N ILE A 29 -5.17 0.93 10.56
CA ILE A 29 -4.67 2.24 10.12
C ILE A 29 -5.54 3.36 10.71
N ALA A 30 -6.86 3.20 10.69
CA ALA A 30 -7.80 4.17 11.24
C ALA A 30 -7.57 4.40 12.73
N LYS A 31 -7.40 3.32 13.50
CA LYS A 31 -7.08 3.37 14.94
C LYS A 31 -5.73 4.06 15.19
N GLU A 32 -4.69 3.66 14.47
CA GLU A 32 -3.33 4.20 14.66
C GLU A 32 -3.21 5.68 14.27
N LEU A 33 -3.99 6.15 13.29
CA LEU A 33 -3.97 7.53 12.84
C LEU A 33 -5.04 8.43 13.51
N GLY A 34 -5.91 7.86 14.35
CA GLY A 34 -7.06 8.58 14.92
C GLY A 34 -8.03 9.06 13.82
N MET A 35 -8.19 8.28 12.75
CA MET A 35 -9.04 8.60 11.60
C MET A 35 -10.30 7.75 11.59
N LYS A 36 -11.36 8.22 10.92
CA LYS A 36 -12.51 7.37 10.60
C LYS A 36 -12.11 6.36 9.51
N GLN A 37 -12.55 5.12 9.63
CA GLN A 37 -12.24 4.07 8.64
C GLN A 37 -12.64 4.47 7.20
N PRO A 38 -13.79 5.15 6.94
CA PRO A 38 -14.12 5.61 5.58
C PRO A 38 -13.14 6.64 5.01
N SER A 39 -12.50 7.47 5.84
CA SER A 39 -11.42 8.37 5.38
C SER A 39 -10.20 7.58 4.93
N VAL A 40 -9.82 6.54 5.69
CA VAL A 40 -8.72 5.63 5.30
C VAL A 40 -9.06 4.88 4.01
N ALA A 41 -10.31 4.42 3.85
CA ALA A 41 -10.75 3.74 2.64
C ALA A 41 -10.65 4.63 1.40
N ARG A 42 -11.10 5.88 1.49
CA ARG A 42 -10.96 6.89 0.42
C ARG A 42 -9.49 7.20 0.13
N ALA A 43 -8.67 7.37 1.17
CA ALA A 43 -7.24 7.60 1.01
C ALA A 43 -6.54 6.44 0.28
N ILE A 44 -6.79 5.19 0.68
CA ILE A 44 -6.24 4.02 -0.01
C ILE A 44 -6.71 3.96 -1.47
N LYS A 45 -7.98 4.27 -1.74
CA LYS A 45 -8.51 4.34 -3.12
C LYS A 45 -7.72 5.36 -3.94
N GLY A 46 -7.52 6.57 -3.42
CA GLY A 46 -6.74 7.60 -4.11
C GLY A 46 -5.27 7.19 -4.35
N LEU A 47 -4.63 6.50 -3.40
CA LEU A 47 -3.26 5.98 -3.57
C LEU A 47 -3.18 4.87 -4.64
N LEU A 48 -4.21 4.03 -4.77
CA LEU A 48 -4.32 3.02 -5.83
C LEU A 48 -4.53 3.67 -7.20
N GLU A 49 -5.40 4.67 -7.27
CA GLU A 49 -5.70 5.42 -8.51
C GLU A 49 -4.47 6.20 -9.00
N GLN A 50 -3.67 6.76 -8.09
CA GLN A 50 -2.41 7.45 -8.38
C GLN A 50 -1.24 6.49 -8.71
N ASP A 51 -1.46 5.17 -8.75
CA ASP A 51 -0.41 4.15 -8.93
C ASP A 51 0.74 4.26 -7.92
N ILE A 52 0.47 4.76 -6.71
CA ILE A 52 1.45 4.85 -5.63
C ILE A 52 1.61 3.49 -4.96
N ILE A 53 0.49 2.78 -4.80
CA ILE A 53 0.45 1.41 -4.30
C ILE A 53 -0.41 0.53 -5.23
N ARG A 54 -0.24 -0.79 -5.14
CA ARG A 54 -1.12 -1.78 -5.75
C ARG A 54 -1.58 -2.81 -4.72
N LYS A 55 -2.75 -3.38 -4.95
CA LYS A 55 -3.27 -4.45 -4.12
C LYS A 55 -2.57 -5.76 -4.48
N GLY A 56 -2.08 -6.45 -3.47
CA GLY A 56 -1.50 -7.79 -3.60
C GLY A 56 -2.52 -8.90 -3.27
N PRO A 57 -2.07 -10.16 -3.23
CA PRO A 57 -2.90 -11.28 -2.80
C PRO A 57 -3.37 -11.10 -1.36
N LYS A 58 -4.63 -11.45 -1.07
CA LYS A 58 -5.13 -11.41 0.31
C LYS A 58 -4.39 -12.43 1.18
N VAL A 59 -4.12 -12.06 2.43
CA VAL A 59 -3.54 -12.95 3.44
C VAL A 59 -4.50 -13.01 4.63
N GLY A 60 -5.25 -14.11 4.72
CA GLY A 60 -6.41 -14.21 5.60
C GLY A 60 -7.44 -13.12 5.27
N ASN A 61 -7.87 -12.39 6.29
CA ASN A 61 -8.82 -11.27 6.14
C ASN A 61 -8.15 -9.92 5.79
N SER A 62 -6.82 -9.84 5.79
CA SER A 62 -6.10 -8.60 5.51
C SER A 62 -5.89 -8.43 4.01
N ASN A 63 -6.07 -7.20 3.54
CA ASN A 63 -5.51 -6.81 2.25
C ASN A 63 -3.98 -6.74 2.39
N THR A 64 -3.28 -7.08 1.33
CA THR A 64 -1.88 -6.71 1.18
C THR A 64 -1.77 -5.61 0.13
N TYR A 65 -0.82 -4.71 0.35
CA TYR A 65 -0.47 -3.67 -0.60
C TYR A 65 1.00 -3.76 -0.94
N ARG A 66 1.37 -3.31 -2.12
CA ARG A 66 2.75 -3.19 -2.55
C ARG A 66 3.00 -1.77 -3.02
N LEU A 67 4.11 -1.19 -2.56
CA LEU A 67 4.55 0.12 -3.03
C LEU A 67 4.99 0.04 -4.49
N ASN A 68 4.75 1.09 -5.27
CA ASN A 68 5.33 1.21 -6.60
C ASN A 68 6.86 1.24 -6.50
N PRO A 69 7.59 0.25 -7.05
CA PRO A 69 9.04 0.19 -6.99
C PRO A 69 9.74 1.28 -7.81
N MET A 70 9.00 2.02 -8.65
CA MET A 70 9.51 3.22 -9.32
C MET A 70 9.52 4.45 -8.40
N ILE A 71 8.70 4.43 -7.33
CA ILE A 71 8.64 5.48 -6.30
C ILE A 71 9.56 5.14 -5.14
N GLY A 72 9.58 3.87 -4.70
CA GLY A 72 10.46 3.44 -3.62
C GLY A 72 10.55 1.92 -3.50
N HIS A 73 11.70 1.44 -3.06
CA HIS A 73 11.99 0.02 -2.87
C HIS A 73 12.85 -0.17 -1.62
N LYS A 74 12.44 -1.07 -0.73
CA LYS A 74 13.24 -1.48 0.43
C LYS A 74 13.88 -2.85 0.17
N GLY A 75 15.18 -2.97 0.42
CA GLY A 75 15.94 -4.21 0.29
C GLY A 75 16.59 -4.40 -1.09
N GLN A 76 16.98 -5.63 -1.41
CA GLN A 76 17.65 -5.98 -2.66
C GLN A 76 16.65 -6.45 -3.72
N GLY A 77 17.09 -6.60 -4.98
CA GLY A 77 16.27 -7.24 -6.02
C GLY A 77 15.17 -6.36 -6.65
N ILE A 78 15.40 -5.06 -6.79
CA ILE A 78 14.43 -4.10 -7.36
C ILE A 78 13.85 -4.55 -8.72
N ASN A 79 14.64 -5.20 -9.58
CA ASN A 79 14.18 -5.69 -10.88
C ASN A 79 13.10 -6.79 -10.75
N LYS A 80 13.20 -7.67 -9.75
CA LYS A 80 12.18 -8.67 -9.43
C LYS A 80 10.90 -7.96 -8.96
N THR A 81 11.04 -7.00 -8.04
CA THR A 81 9.93 -6.22 -7.51
C THR A 81 9.18 -5.43 -8.59
N LYS A 82 9.91 -4.82 -9.53
CA LYS A 82 9.31 -4.16 -10.71
C LYS A 82 8.47 -5.12 -11.55
N LYS A 83 9.01 -6.31 -11.87
CA LYS A 83 8.28 -7.33 -12.66
C LYS A 83 7.00 -7.78 -11.94
N GLU A 84 7.09 -8.05 -10.64
CA GLU A 84 5.93 -8.45 -9.83
C GLU A 84 4.88 -7.34 -9.75
N TYR A 85 5.31 -6.09 -9.58
CA TYR A 85 4.40 -4.94 -9.54
C TYR A 85 3.65 -4.76 -10.87
N GLU A 86 4.35 -4.90 -12.00
CA GLU A 86 3.74 -4.87 -13.33
C GLU A 86 2.79 -6.04 -13.57
N HIS A 87 3.06 -7.21 -12.98
CA HIS A 87 2.11 -8.33 -13.00
C HIS A 87 0.82 -7.99 -12.22
N LEU A 88 0.95 -7.40 -11.02
CA LEU A 88 -0.20 -6.97 -10.21
C LEU A 88 -1.07 -5.93 -10.93
N LYS A 89 -0.49 -5.04 -11.75
CA LYS A 89 -1.26 -4.07 -12.56
C LYS A 89 -2.20 -4.72 -13.57
N ARG A 90 -1.86 -5.93 -14.05
CA ARG A 90 -2.61 -6.64 -15.08
C ARG A 90 -3.79 -7.42 -14.50
N ILE A 91 -3.77 -7.71 -13.20
CA ILE A 91 -4.84 -8.40 -12.50
C ILE A 91 -5.87 -7.35 -12.07
N LYS A 92 -7.01 -7.32 -12.76
CA LYS A 92 -8.16 -6.46 -12.42
C LYS A 92 -9.01 -7.07 -11.32
#